data_AF-A0A929IMA8-F1
#
_entry.id   AF-A0A929IMA8-F1
#
_cell.length_a   1.000
_cell.length_b   1.000
_cell.length_c   1.000
_cell.angle_alpha   90.00
_cell.angle_beta   90.00
_cell.angle_gamma   90.00
#
_symmetry.space_group_name_H-M   'P 1'
#
loop_
_entity.id
_entity.type
_entity.pdbx_description
1 polymer ?
#
loop_
_entity_poly.entity_id
_entity_poly.type
_entity_poly.pdbx_seq_one_letter_code
_entity_poly.pdbx_strand_id
1 'polypeptide(L)'
;MATPRFAANAREVRSPRGTEISAKSWMTEAPLRMLMNNLDPEVAERPEELVVYGGIGRAARDWDCFDAIVKSLRELEADETLLVQSGKPVGVFRTHADAPRVLIANSNLVPHWATWEHFNELDAKGLMMYGQMTAGSWIYIGSQGIVQGTYETFVEAGRQHYGGDLRGKWILTAGLGGMGGAQPLAATMAGASMLAVECQPSRIE
;
A
#
# COMPACT_ATOMS: atom_id res chain seq x y z
N MET A 1 -14.41 13.31 15.16
CA MET A 1 -14.95 14.02 13.98
C MET A 1 -13.95 13.84 12.86
N ALA A 2 -14.35 13.22 11.75
CA ALA A 2 -13.46 13.06 10.59
C ALA A 2 -13.08 14.45 10.05
N THR A 3 -11.78 14.67 9.82
CA THR A 3 -11.26 15.88 9.20
C THR A 3 -11.87 16.00 7.79
N PRO A 4 -12.42 17.16 7.38
CA PRO A 4 -13.13 17.31 6.10
C PRO A 4 -12.32 16.94 4.85
N ARG A 5 -11.00 16.78 4.99
CA ARG A 5 -10.07 16.28 3.97
C ARG A 5 -10.36 14.86 3.48
N PHE A 6 -10.99 14.02 4.31
CA PHE A 6 -11.35 12.64 3.99
C PHE A 6 -12.87 12.46 3.96
N ALA A 7 -13.63 13.47 3.52
CA ALA A 7 -15.06 13.29 3.27
C ALA A 7 -15.23 11.99 2.47
N ALA A 8 -15.94 11.01 3.06
CA ALA A 8 -16.04 9.65 2.54
C ALA A 8 -16.43 9.74 1.06
N ASN A 9 -15.47 9.46 0.19
CA ASN A 9 -15.68 9.51 -1.24
C ASN A 9 -16.17 8.12 -1.61
N ALA A 10 -17.46 8.01 -1.92
CA ALA A 10 -18.10 6.75 -2.28
C ALA A 10 -17.66 6.19 -3.65
N ARG A 11 -16.62 6.77 -4.26
CA ARG A 11 -16.10 6.28 -5.53
C ARG A 11 -15.37 4.96 -5.33
N GLU A 12 -15.79 3.96 -6.09
CA GLU A 12 -15.01 2.75 -6.26
C GLU A 12 -13.92 2.99 -7.30
N VAL A 13 -12.67 2.85 -6.90
CA VAL A 13 -11.52 2.92 -7.80
C VAL A 13 -11.12 1.49 -8.13
N ARG A 14 -11.04 1.16 -9.42
CA ARG A 14 -10.51 -0.13 -9.89
C ARG A 14 -9.54 0.10 -11.01
N SER A 15 -8.55 -0.77 -11.10
CA SER A 15 -7.55 -0.65 -12.14
C SER A 15 -8.10 -1.07 -13.52
N PRO A 16 -7.89 -0.27 -14.58
CA PRO A 16 -8.28 -0.63 -15.94
C PRO A 16 -7.74 -1.99 -16.37
N ARG A 17 -8.53 -2.73 -17.16
CA ARG A 17 -8.21 -4.09 -17.65
C ARG A 17 -8.09 -4.09 -19.17
N GLY A 18 -7.53 -5.16 -19.72
CA GLY A 18 -7.36 -5.32 -21.16
C GLY A 18 -6.18 -4.55 -21.74
N THR A 19 -6.10 -4.50 -23.07
CA THR A 19 -4.95 -3.98 -23.84
C THR A 19 -5.07 -2.51 -24.24
N GLU A 20 -6.25 -1.90 -24.08
CA GLU A 20 -6.45 -0.47 -24.35
C GLU A 20 -5.79 0.35 -23.24
N ILE A 21 -5.08 1.43 -23.61
CA ILE A 21 -4.39 2.32 -22.67
C ILE A 21 -5.04 3.70 -22.67
N SER A 22 -5.02 4.36 -21.51
CA SER A 22 -5.52 5.73 -21.33
C SER A 22 -4.40 6.77 -21.21
N ALA A 23 -3.19 6.31 -20.89
CA ALA A 23 -1.96 7.11 -20.94
C ALA A 23 -1.25 6.98 -22.30
N LYS A 24 -0.23 7.81 -22.53
CA LYS A 24 0.53 7.86 -23.79
C LYS A 24 1.42 6.64 -24.06
N SER A 25 1.73 5.83 -23.03
CA SER A 25 2.56 4.64 -23.16
C SER A 25 2.26 3.61 -22.07
N TRP A 26 2.69 2.36 -22.25
CA TRP A 26 2.63 1.35 -21.19
C TRP A 26 3.45 1.71 -19.96
N MET A 27 4.54 2.47 -20.12
CA MET A 27 5.40 2.91 -19.01
C MET A 27 4.70 3.94 -18.10
N THR A 28 3.67 4.64 -18.59
CA THR A 28 2.87 5.59 -17.81
C THR A 28 1.49 5.03 -17.45
N GLU A 29 0.94 4.13 -18.27
CA GLU A 29 -0.26 3.36 -17.97
C GLU A 29 -0.04 2.38 -16.80
N ALA A 30 1.13 1.74 -16.71
CA ALA A 30 1.45 0.80 -15.64
C ALA A 30 1.35 1.44 -14.23
N PRO A 31 2.06 2.54 -13.89
CA PRO A 31 1.90 3.17 -12.58
C PRO A 31 0.48 3.70 -12.34
N LEU A 32 -0.25 4.12 -13.38
CA LEU A 32 -1.66 4.52 -13.27
C LEU A 32 -2.54 3.35 -12.81
N ARG A 33 -2.42 2.20 -13.50
CA ARG A 33 -3.13 0.98 -13.13
C ARG A 33 -2.75 0.50 -11.75
N MET A 34 -1.48 0.57 -11.38
CA MET A 34 -1.03 0.12 -10.07
C MET A 34 -1.49 1.04 -8.93
N LEU A 35 -1.52 2.35 -9.15
CA LEU A 35 -2.13 3.31 -8.22
C LEU A 35 -3.61 2.97 -7.98
N MET A 36 -4.36 2.69 -9.05
CA MET A 36 -5.77 2.33 -8.95
C MET A 36 -5.97 0.95 -8.32
N ASN A 37 -5.06 0.00 -8.55
CA ASN A 37 -5.08 -1.32 -7.91
C ASN A 37 -4.91 -1.22 -6.39
N ASN A 38 -4.03 -0.32 -5.93
CA ASN A 38 -3.84 -0.06 -4.51
C ASN A 38 -5.11 0.46 -3.81
N LEU A 39 -6.13 0.91 -4.55
CA LEU A 39 -7.40 1.40 -4.02
C LEU A 39 -8.60 0.54 -4.43
N ASP A 40 -8.35 -0.63 -5.05
CA ASP A 40 -9.40 -1.58 -5.38
C ASP A 40 -10.08 -2.07 -4.09
N PRO A 41 -11.42 -2.07 -3.98
CA PRO A 41 -12.12 -2.55 -2.79
C PRO A 41 -11.79 -3.99 -2.37
N GLU A 42 -11.31 -4.82 -3.31
CA GLU A 42 -10.86 -6.19 -3.02
C GLU A 42 -9.41 -6.26 -2.54
N VAL A 43 -8.69 -5.14 -2.56
CA VAL A 43 -7.27 -5.06 -2.25
C VAL A 43 -7.02 -4.19 -1.01
N ALA A 44 -7.60 -3.00 -0.96
CA ALA A 44 -7.35 -2.00 0.08
C ALA A 44 -8.20 -2.22 1.34
N GLU A 45 -7.65 -1.88 2.49
CA GLU A 45 -8.33 -2.04 3.78
C GLU A 45 -9.45 -1.01 4.04
N ARG A 46 -9.31 0.22 3.51
CA ARG A 46 -10.27 1.35 3.59
C ARG A 46 -10.04 2.33 2.40
N PRO A 47 -10.37 1.93 1.16
CA PRO A 47 -10.06 2.70 -0.05
C PRO A 47 -10.72 4.09 -0.12
N GLU A 48 -11.88 4.28 0.51
CA GLU A 48 -12.63 5.54 0.58
C GLU A 48 -11.85 6.65 1.31
N GLU A 49 -10.92 6.25 2.19
CA GLU A 49 -9.98 7.13 2.90
C GLU A 49 -8.57 7.14 2.28
N LEU A 50 -8.43 6.57 1.08
CA LEU A 50 -7.16 6.30 0.37
C LEU A 50 -6.24 5.31 1.08
N VAL A 51 -6.71 4.65 2.15
CA VAL A 51 -5.89 3.78 2.99
C VAL A 51 -5.83 2.38 2.38
N VAL A 52 -4.60 1.95 2.09
CA VAL A 52 -4.30 0.65 1.50
C VAL A 52 -4.13 -0.39 2.60
N TYR A 53 -3.21 -0.18 3.55
CA TYR A 53 -2.97 -1.09 4.69
C TYR A 53 -2.14 -0.44 5.79
N GLY A 54 -1.92 -1.16 6.91
CA GLY A 54 -0.95 -0.79 7.94
C GLY A 54 -1.36 0.46 8.72
N GLY A 55 -2.62 0.52 9.16
CA GLY A 55 -3.18 1.66 9.89
C GLY A 55 -3.64 2.78 8.95
N ILE A 56 -2.73 3.72 8.64
CA ILE A 56 -3.01 4.91 7.81
C ILE A 56 -2.10 4.98 6.55
N GLY A 57 -1.55 3.85 6.11
CA GLY A 57 -0.75 3.79 4.89
C GLY A 57 -1.61 4.08 3.66
N ARG A 58 -1.37 5.20 2.97
CA ARG A 58 -2.21 5.69 1.87
C ARG A 58 -1.52 5.65 0.50
N ALA A 59 -2.34 5.58 -0.56
CA ALA A 59 -1.88 5.61 -1.94
C ALA A 59 -1.62 7.03 -2.49
N ALA A 60 -2.39 8.00 -2.02
CA ALA A 60 -2.26 9.43 -2.32
C ALA A 60 -2.62 10.27 -1.09
N ARG A 61 -2.18 11.53 -1.06
CA ARG A 61 -2.29 12.37 0.14
C ARG A 61 -3.73 12.71 0.51
N ASP A 62 -4.51 13.05 -0.51
CA ASP A 62 -5.94 13.34 -0.49
C ASP A 62 -6.48 13.10 -1.92
N TRP A 63 -7.80 13.23 -2.08
CA TRP A 63 -8.45 12.93 -3.35
C TRP A 63 -8.07 13.89 -4.47
N ASP A 64 -7.85 15.17 -4.16
CA ASP A 64 -7.35 16.16 -5.13
C ASP A 64 -5.95 15.76 -5.64
N CYS A 65 -5.07 15.31 -4.74
CA CYS A 65 -3.76 14.79 -5.12
C CYS A 65 -3.88 13.52 -5.97
N PHE A 66 -4.79 12.59 -5.65
CA PHE A 66 -5.04 11.42 -6.49
C PHE A 66 -5.46 11.83 -7.90
N ASP A 67 -6.45 12.72 -8.04
CA ASP A 67 -6.99 13.12 -9.33
C ASP A 67 -5.92 13.83 -10.17
N ALA A 68 -5.09 14.65 -9.51
CA ALA A 68 -3.94 15.28 -10.13
C ALA A 68 -2.86 14.26 -10.56
N ILE A 69 -2.60 13.21 -9.79
CA ILE A 69 -1.67 12.14 -10.18
C ILE A 69 -2.20 11.40 -11.40
N VAL A 70 -3.47 10.99 -11.39
CA VAL A 70 -4.11 10.30 -12.52
C VAL A 70 -4.04 11.13 -13.78
N LYS A 71 -4.37 12.43 -13.70
CA LYS A 71 -4.24 13.36 -14.82
C LYS A 71 -2.80 13.44 -15.31
N SER A 72 -1.85 13.64 -14.40
CA SER A 72 -0.43 13.77 -14.74
C SER A 72 0.09 12.53 -15.46
N LEU A 73 -0.23 11.32 -14.98
CA LEU A 73 0.20 10.06 -15.60
C LEU A 73 -0.37 9.85 -17.00
N ARG A 74 -1.61 10.31 -17.27
CA ARG A 74 -2.22 10.26 -18.60
C ARG A 74 -1.54 11.20 -19.59
N GLU A 75 -1.09 12.36 -19.10
CA GLU A 75 -0.49 13.41 -19.92
C GLU A 75 1.05 13.28 -20.05
N LEU A 76 1.71 12.50 -19.18
CA LEU A 76 3.17 12.39 -19.10
C LEU A 76 3.80 11.83 -20.38
N GLU A 77 4.80 12.53 -20.91
CA GLU A 77 5.57 12.10 -22.09
C GLU A 77 6.64 11.06 -21.75
N ALA A 78 7.14 10.39 -22.80
CA ALA A 78 8.14 9.32 -22.65
C ALA A 78 9.49 9.83 -22.12
N ASP A 79 9.83 11.11 -22.31
CA ASP A 79 11.05 11.75 -21.81
C ASP A 79 10.80 12.66 -20.61
N GLU A 80 9.69 12.45 -19.88
CA GLU A 80 9.35 13.18 -18.66
C GLU A 80 9.32 12.26 -17.43
N THR A 81 9.50 12.89 -16.26
CA THR A 81 9.42 12.25 -14.94
C THR A 81 8.53 13.06 -14.02
N LEU A 82 7.49 12.42 -13.46
CA LEU A 82 6.62 12.96 -12.41
C LEU A 82 7.30 12.81 -11.04
N LEU A 83 7.32 13.89 -10.25
CA LEU A 83 7.73 13.87 -8.86
C LEU A 83 6.52 13.81 -7.93
N VAL A 84 6.47 12.80 -7.06
CA VAL A 84 5.45 12.65 -6.02
C VAL A 84 6.10 12.81 -4.65
N GLN A 85 5.71 13.84 -3.92
CA GLN A 85 6.18 14.14 -2.57
C GLN A 85 5.06 13.84 -1.58
N SER A 86 5.27 12.90 -0.66
CA SER A 86 4.25 12.45 0.32
C SER A 86 2.86 12.36 -0.29
N GLY A 87 2.72 11.60 -1.38
CA GLY A 87 1.45 11.37 -2.07
C GLY A 87 0.85 12.54 -2.85
N LYS A 88 1.59 13.63 -3.07
CA LYS A 88 1.17 14.79 -3.87
C LYS A 88 2.03 14.92 -5.13
N PRO A 89 1.44 15.12 -6.33
CA PRO A 89 2.20 15.40 -7.54
C PRO A 89 2.71 16.85 -7.47
N VAL A 90 4.03 17.05 -7.39
CA VAL A 90 4.63 18.38 -7.15
C VAL A 90 5.33 18.99 -8.36
N GLY A 91 5.60 18.20 -9.39
CA GLY A 91 6.19 18.71 -10.62
C GLY A 91 6.47 17.61 -11.64
N VAL A 92 6.57 18.00 -12.90
CA VAL A 92 7.01 17.18 -14.01
C VAL A 92 8.24 17.83 -14.61
N PHE A 93 9.29 17.05 -14.83
CA PHE A 93 10.54 17.54 -15.40
C PHE A 93 10.95 16.66 -16.58
N ARG A 94 11.51 17.30 -17.59
CA ARG A 94 12.12 16.59 -18.71
C ARG A 94 13.37 15.84 -18.24
N THR A 95 13.44 14.57 -18.58
CA THR A 95 14.56 13.66 -18.33
C THR A 95 14.94 12.98 -19.65
N HIS A 96 14.75 11.67 -19.78
CA HIS A 96 15.00 10.88 -20.99
C HIS A 96 14.21 9.55 -20.94
N ALA A 97 14.09 8.86 -22.07
CA ALA A 97 13.27 7.64 -22.19
C ALA A 97 13.64 6.53 -21.18
N ASP A 98 14.93 6.35 -20.88
CA ASP A 98 15.38 5.31 -19.94
C ASP A 98 15.29 5.71 -18.46
N ALA A 99 14.89 6.94 -18.15
CA ALA A 99 14.69 7.37 -16.76
C ALA A 99 13.38 6.78 -16.18
N PRO A 100 13.21 6.74 -14.85
CA PRO A 100 11.92 6.45 -14.25
C PRO A 100 10.85 7.46 -14.67
N ARG A 101 9.64 6.99 -14.98
CA ARG A 101 8.49 7.87 -15.24
C ARG A 101 7.98 8.56 -13.97
N VAL A 102 8.19 7.95 -12.81
CA VAL A 102 7.74 8.50 -11.53
C VAL A 102 8.85 8.32 -10.49
N LEU A 103 9.15 9.38 -9.75
CA LEU A 103 10.00 9.33 -8.56
C LEU A 103 9.16 9.71 -7.34
N ILE A 104 9.21 8.88 -6.31
CA ILE A 104 8.34 9.00 -5.13
C ILE A 104 9.20 9.12 -3.87
N ALA A 105 8.92 10.15 -3.07
CA ALA A 105 9.52 10.33 -1.75
C ALA A 105 8.41 10.62 -0.74
N ASN A 106 8.04 9.59 0.04
CA ASN A 106 6.97 9.68 1.02
C ASN A 106 7.50 9.68 2.45
N SER A 107 6.85 10.47 3.30
CA SER A 107 6.98 10.39 4.77
C SER A 107 8.37 10.70 5.34
N ASN A 108 9.30 11.17 4.53
CA ASN A 108 10.65 11.55 4.98
C ASN A 108 10.58 12.79 5.87
N LEU A 109 11.19 12.70 7.05
CA LEU A 109 11.38 13.79 8.00
C LEU A 109 12.86 13.84 8.39
N VAL A 110 13.36 15.04 8.67
CA VAL A 110 14.70 15.19 9.25
C VAL A 110 14.71 14.45 10.61
N PRO A 111 15.75 13.66 10.95
CA PRO A 111 15.67 12.69 12.04
C PRO A 111 15.21 13.24 13.40
N HIS A 112 15.61 14.46 13.75
CA HIS A 112 15.18 15.11 15.00
C HIS A 112 13.65 15.28 15.10
N TRP A 113 12.97 15.44 13.96
CA TRP A 113 11.53 15.63 13.84
C TRP A 113 10.78 14.38 13.38
N ALA A 114 11.47 13.23 13.24
CA ALA A 114 10.87 11.98 12.77
C ALA A 114 10.05 11.28 13.88
N THR A 115 9.06 11.99 14.43
CA THR A 115 8.13 11.50 15.46
C THR A 115 6.69 11.50 14.95
N TRP A 116 5.84 10.68 15.57
CA TRP A 116 4.42 10.62 15.22
C TRP A 116 3.69 11.93 15.55
N GLU A 117 4.06 12.62 16.62
CA GLU A 117 3.46 13.90 17.02
C GLU A 117 3.68 14.94 15.91
N HIS A 118 4.91 15.06 15.41
CA HIS A 118 5.22 16.00 14.35
C HIS A 118 4.63 15.57 13.01
N PHE A 119 4.65 14.26 12.70
CA PHE A 119 3.95 13.72 11.54
C PHE A 119 2.46 14.12 11.55
N ASN A 120 1.77 13.93 12.68
CA ASN A 120 0.35 14.21 12.84
C ASN A 120 0.05 15.72 12.76
N GLU A 121 0.92 16.56 13.30
CA GLU A 121 0.86 18.01 13.15
C GLU A 121 0.90 18.41 11.66
N LEU A 122 1.80 17.81 10.88
CA LEU A 122 1.92 18.06 9.45
C LEU A 122 0.75 17.48 8.64
N ASP A 123 0.25 16.29 8.98
CA ASP A 123 -0.92 15.70 8.32
C ASP A 123 -2.17 16.56 8.54
N ALA A 124 -2.40 17.04 9.76
CA ALA A 124 -3.49 17.96 10.08
C ALA A 124 -3.42 19.27 9.28
N LYS A 125 -2.21 19.72 8.91
CA LYS A 125 -1.97 20.90 8.07
C LYS A 125 -2.05 20.63 6.57
N GLY A 126 -2.32 19.40 6.13
CA GLY A 126 -2.36 19.08 4.70
C GLY A 126 -1.01 18.66 4.09
N LEU A 127 0.05 18.58 4.90
CA LEU A 127 1.45 18.54 4.42
C LEU A 127 2.05 17.14 4.38
N MET A 128 1.37 16.14 4.94
CA MET A 128 1.94 14.81 5.10
C MET A 128 1.01 13.69 4.61
N MET A 129 1.64 12.55 4.31
CA MET A 129 1.02 11.25 4.04
C MET A 129 1.95 10.19 4.60
N TYR A 130 1.38 9.13 5.19
CA TYR A 130 2.12 7.93 5.54
C TYR A 130 2.10 6.97 4.36
N GLY A 131 3.27 6.71 3.75
CA GLY A 131 3.37 5.87 2.56
C GLY A 131 3.47 4.38 2.84
N GLN A 132 3.68 3.97 4.09
CA GLN A 132 4.10 2.61 4.42
C GLN A 132 5.26 2.19 3.48
N MET A 133 5.28 0.97 2.98
CA MET A 133 6.24 0.47 1.99
C MET A 133 5.59 0.50 0.61
N THR A 134 4.53 -0.31 0.41
CA THR A 134 3.89 -0.52 -0.91
C THR A 134 2.60 0.25 -1.11
N ALA A 135 2.08 0.90 -0.07
CA ALA A 135 0.87 1.73 -0.16
C ALA A 135 1.12 2.99 -1.01
N GLY A 136 2.11 3.80 -0.61
CA GLY A 136 2.44 5.05 -1.29
C GLY A 136 3.34 4.90 -2.52
N SER A 137 3.79 3.68 -2.82
CA SER A 137 4.64 3.35 -3.98
C SER A 137 3.91 2.50 -5.04
N TRP A 138 2.62 2.23 -4.82
CA TRP A 138 1.72 1.66 -5.83
C TRP A 138 2.16 0.27 -6.31
N ILE A 139 2.36 -0.66 -5.38
CA ILE A 139 2.70 -2.05 -5.72
C ILE A 139 2.14 -3.03 -4.69
N TYR A 140 1.06 -2.66 -4.00
CA TYR A 140 0.39 -3.54 -3.06
C TYR A 140 -0.55 -4.49 -3.82
N ILE A 141 -0.52 -5.76 -3.44
CA ILE A 141 -1.22 -6.86 -4.11
C ILE A 141 -2.08 -7.65 -3.11
N GLY A 142 -2.60 -6.97 -2.10
CA GLY A 142 -3.34 -7.60 -1.02
C GLY A 142 -2.44 -8.43 -0.10
N SER A 143 -3.07 -9.33 0.67
CA SER A 143 -2.40 -10.18 1.65
C SER A 143 -1.35 -11.10 1.03
N GLN A 144 -1.51 -11.48 -0.25
CA GLN A 144 -0.55 -12.33 -0.96
C GLN A 144 0.89 -11.78 -0.88
N GLY A 145 1.07 -10.46 -0.87
CA GLY A 145 2.38 -9.83 -0.81
C GLY A 145 3.23 -10.24 0.40
N ILE A 146 2.60 -10.69 1.50
CA ILE A 146 3.30 -11.09 2.73
C ILE A 146 3.10 -12.56 3.11
N VAL A 147 2.22 -13.31 2.44
CA VAL A 147 2.00 -14.75 2.69
C VAL A 147 3.31 -15.52 2.59
N GLN A 148 4.09 -15.33 1.51
CA GLN A 148 5.34 -16.05 1.32
C GLN A 148 6.35 -15.73 2.43
N GLY A 149 6.57 -14.44 2.74
CA GLY A 149 7.51 -14.04 3.79
C GLY A 149 7.12 -14.59 5.17
N THR A 150 5.81 -14.61 5.47
CA THR A 150 5.29 -15.18 6.71
C THR A 150 5.46 -16.70 6.75
N TYR A 151 5.22 -17.39 5.63
CA TYR A 151 5.46 -18.83 5.49
C TYR A 151 6.93 -19.17 5.72
N GLU A 152 7.85 -18.47 5.05
CA GLU A 152 9.30 -18.69 5.20
C GLU A 152 9.74 -18.44 6.65
N THR A 153 9.17 -17.44 7.31
CA THR A 153 9.45 -17.17 8.72
C THR A 153 9.03 -18.35 9.60
N PHE A 154 7.81 -18.87 9.43
CA PHE A 154 7.35 -20.02 10.21
C PHE A 154 8.11 -21.29 9.89
N VAL A 155 8.39 -21.57 8.62
CA VAL A 155 9.19 -22.73 8.21
C VAL A 155 10.58 -22.66 8.81
N GLU A 156 11.23 -21.50 8.78
CA GLU A 156 12.56 -21.32 9.35
C GLU A 156 12.55 -21.45 10.87
N ALA A 157 11.56 -20.89 11.56
CA ALA A 157 11.36 -21.13 12.99
C ALA A 157 11.14 -22.63 13.28
N GLY A 158 10.41 -23.33 12.42
CA GLY A 158 10.24 -24.78 12.45
C GLY A 158 11.56 -25.54 12.31
N ARG A 159 12.43 -25.13 11.38
CA ARG A 159 13.77 -25.73 11.20
C ARG A 159 14.64 -25.53 12.44
N GLN A 160 14.65 -24.33 13.00
CA GLN A 160 15.51 -23.98 14.14
C GLN A 160 15.05 -24.63 15.45
N HIS A 161 13.74 -24.78 15.67
CA HIS A 161 13.19 -25.19 16.98
C HIS A 161 12.53 -26.57 17.00
N TYR A 162 12.14 -27.11 15.84
CA TYR A 162 11.35 -28.33 15.73
C TYR A 162 11.85 -29.30 14.65
N GLY A 163 13.11 -29.16 14.20
CA GLY A 163 13.70 -30.03 13.20
C GLY A 163 13.04 -29.94 11.81
N GLY A 164 12.31 -28.85 11.54
CA GLY A 164 11.67 -28.56 10.26
C GLY A 164 10.25 -29.09 10.12
N ASP A 165 9.70 -29.81 11.10
CA ASP A 165 8.34 -30.37 11.05
C ASP A 165 7.43 -29.69 12.07
N LEU A 166 6.48 -28.89 11.58
CA LEU A 166 5.49 -28.20 12.40
C LEU A 166 4.16 -28.97 12.55
N ARG A 167 4.05 -30.20 12.02
CA ARG A 167 2.85 -31.01 12.20
C ARG A 167 2.58 -31.29 13.68
N GLY A 168 1.34 -31.08 14.10
CA GLY A 168 0.94 -31.19 15.50
C GLY A 168 1.44 -30.05 16.40
N LYS A 169 2.05 -29.00 15.83
CA LYS A 169 2.34 -27.74 16.52
C LYS A 169 1.25 -26.72 16.23
N TRP A 170 1.18 -25.69 17.07
CA TRP A 170 0.28 -24.57 16.87
C TRP A 170 1.00 -23.25 17.14
N ILE A 171 0.57 -22.20 16.44
CA ILE A 171 1.09 -20.85 16.56
C ILE A 171 0.01 -19.97 17.21
N LEU A 172 0.40 -19.20 18.21
CA LEU A 172 -0.43 -18.16 18.81
C LEU A 172 0.03 -16.79 18.31
N THR A 173 -0.89 -16.00 17.75
CA THR A 173 -0.62 -14.64 17.26
C THR A 173 -1.87 -13.76 17.39
N ALA A 174 -1.78 -12.49 16.95
CA ALA A 174 -2.90 -11.57 16.88
C ALA A 174 -2.83 -10.66 15.64
N GLY A 175 -3.98 -10.09 15.27
CA GLY A 175 -4.14 -9.14 14.16
C GLY A 175 -4.38 -9.80 12.81
N LEU A 176 -5.56 -9.56 12.24
CA LEU A 176 -6.02 -10.08 10.93
C LEU A 176 -6.35 -8.95 9.93
N GLY A 177 -5.67 -7.80 10.02
CA GLY A 177 -5.72 -6.77 8.97
C GLY A 177 -4.99 -7.19 7.69
N GLY A 178 -4.89 -6.31 6.69
CA GLY A 178 -4.42 -6.66 5.33
C GLY A 178 -3.10 -7.44 5.21
N MET A 179 -2.14 -7.20 6.11
CA MET A 179 -0.93 -8.04 6.19
C MET A 179 -1.08 -9.22 7.17
N GLY A 180 -1.68 -8.98 8.33
CA GLY A 180 -1.83 -10.00 9.38
C GLY A 180 -2.75 -11.16 8.97
N GLY A 181 -3.70 -10.93 8.06
CA GLY A 181 -4.58 -11.95 7.48
C GLY A 181 -3.85 -13.01 6.66
N ALA A 182 -2.57 -12.79 6.32
CA ALA A 182 -1.74 -13.80 5.68
C ALA A 182 -1.28 -14.91 6.65
N GLN A 183 -1.26 -14.64 7.96
CA GLN A 183 -0.69 -15.53 8.97
C GLN A 183 -1.38 -16.91 9.02
N PRO A 184 -2.73 -17.02 9.01
CA PRO A 184 -3.39 -18.33 9.08
C PRO A 184 -3.06 -19.22 7.88
N LEU A 185 -3.07 -18.65 6.66
CA LEU A 185 -2.69 -19.38 5.45
C LEU A 185 -1.22 -19.81 5.48
N ALA A 186 -0.32 -18.90 5.87
CA ALA A 186 1.10 -19.22 5.99
C ALA A 186 1.38 -20.33 7.02
N ALA A 187 0.73 -20.30 8.18
CA ALA A 187 0.88 -21.31 9.22
C ALA A 187 0.38 -22.69 8.75
N THR A 188 -0.80 -22.72 8.14
CA THR A 188 -1.37 -23.97 7.60
C THR A 188 -0.54 -24.56 6.47
N MET A 189 0.00 -23.71 5.57
CA MET A 189 0.97 -24.15 4.55
C MET A 189 2.25 -24.70 5.17
N ALA A 190 2.73 -24.10 6.27
CA ALA A 190 3.90 -24.58 7.02
C ALA A 190 3.63 -25.86 7.84
N GLY A 191 2.37 -26.32 7.90
CA GLY A 191 1.96 -27.55 8.59
C GLY A 191 1.51 -27.36 10.04
N ALA A 192 1.42 -26.12 10.53
CA ALA A 192 0.96 -25.79 11.87
C ALA A 192 -0.53 -25.43 11.90
N SER A 193 -1.21 -25.72 13.01
CA SER A 193 -2.47 -25.03 13.35
C SER A 193 -2.18 -23.61 13.85
N MET A 194 -3.17 -22.71 13.85
CA MET A 194 -3.01 -21.35 14.38
C MET A 194 -4.24 -20.91 15.17
N LEU A 195 -3.99 -20.19 16.26
CA LEU A 195 -4.96 -19.35 16.94
C LEU A 195 -4.56 -17.89 16.74
N ALA A 196 -5.35 -17.15 15.97
CA ALA A 196 -5.14 -15.72 15.73
C ALA A 196 -6.22 -14.90 16.44
N VAL A 197 -5.82 -14.02 17.35
CA VAL A 197 -6.73 -13.13 18.07
C VAL A 197 -6.97 -11.87 17.23
N GLU A 198 -8.23 -11.54 16.95
CA GLU A 198 -8.63 -10.31 16.27
C GLU A 198 -9.78 -9.64 17.02
N CYS A 199 -9.73 -8.32 17.15
CA CYS A 199 -10.70 -7.54 17.93
C CYS A 199 -11.85 -7.00 17.07
N GLN A 200 -11.71 -6.96 15.75
CA GLN A 200 -12.72 -6.50 14.80
C GLN A 200 -13.33 -7.67 14.01
N PRO A 201 -14.59 -8.04 14.25
CA PRO A 201 -15.26 -9.13 13.54
C PRO A 201 -15.21 -9.01 12.01
N SER A 202 -15.36 -7.79 11.49
CA SER A 202 -15.31 -7.52 10.04
C SER A 202 -13.94 -7.73 9.38
N ARG A 203 -12.87 -7.98 10.16
CA ARG A 203 -11.55 -8.39 9.64
C ARG A 203 -11.39 -9.91 9.63
N ILE A 204 -12.29 -10.63 10.31
CA ILE A 204 -12.33 -12.10 10.37
C ILE A 204 -13.22 -12.66 9.25
N GLU A 205 -14.36 -12.01 9.02
CA GLU A 205 -15.34 -12.31 7.95
C GLU A 205 -14.77 -12.09 6.55
#